data_AF-A0A1G1IZE5-F1
#
_entry.id   AF-A0A1G1IZE5-F1
#
_cell.length_a   1.000
_cell.length_b   1.000
_cell.length_c   1.000
_cell.angle_alpha   90.00
_cell.angle_beta   90.00
_cell.angle_gamma   90.00
#
_symmetry.space_group_name_H-M   'P 1'
#
loop_
_entity.id
_entity.type
_entity.pdbx_description
1 polymer ?
#
loop_
_entity_poly.entity_id
_entity_poly.type
_entity_poly.pdbx_seq_one_letter_code
_entity_poly.pdbx_strand_id
1 'polypeptide(L)'
;MKTFNTWQQFITLLYSQIKQKDSLRDIEAGLMTQSTRWYHIGLTSIHRSTLSDANNKRDHSIFKELFYHLLSRCRDLTPKHKFRFKNPLYTIDAATVDLCLTAFPWAKFRKTKGGVKMHCLYDHRGALPSLLVINDGKTSDIRIVKENDFPLLPDSIP
;
A
#
# COMPACT_ATOMS: atom_id res chain seq x y z
N MET A 1 -17.14 2.02 -26.37
CA MET A 1 -16.60 0.99 -25.45
C MET A 1 -16.20 1.68 -24.15
N LYS A 2 -16.91 1.45 -23.04
CA LYS A 2 -16.56 2.04 -21.74
C LYS A 2 -15.41 1.23 -21.15
N THR A 3 -14.18 1.73 -21.27
CA THR A 3 -12.98 1.04 -20.76
C THR A 3 -12.71 1.47 -19.33
N PHE A 4 -12.82 0.53 -18.39
CA PHE A 4 -12.32 0.72 -17.03
C PHE A 4 -10.80 0.73 -17.11
N ASN A 5 -10.14 1.88 -17.01
CA ASN A 5 -8.69 1.99 -17.16
C ASN A 5 -7.95 1.90 -15.81
N THR A 6 -6.62 2.02 -15.80
CA THR A 6 -5.83 1.92 -14.57
C THR A 6 -6.07 3.09 -13.61
N TRP A 7 -6.31 4.30 -14.12
CA TRP A 7 -6.68 5.45 -13.30
C TRP A 7 -8.00 5.21 -12.55
N GLN A 8 -9.00 4.68 -13.24
CA GLN A 8 -10.29 4.35 -12.63
C GLN A 8 -10.14 3.25 -11.57
N GLN A 9 -9.29 2.26 -11.81
CA GLN A 9 -8.96 1.25 -10.80
C GLN A 9 -8.29 1.87 -9.59
N PHE A 10 -7.30 2.74 -9.78
CA PHE A 10 -6.61 3.44 -8.70
C PHE A 10 -7.59 4.22 -7.82
N ILE A 11 -8.44 5.07 -8.42
CA ILE A 11 -9.41 5.87 -7.68
C ILE A 11 -10.43 4.98 -6.94
N THR A 12 -10.85 3.88 -7.56
CA THR A 12 -11.78 2.93 -6.94
C THR A 12 -11.16 2.25 -5.71
N LEU A 13 -9.91 1.81 -5.81
CA LEU A 13 -9.16 1.19 -4.69
C LEU A 13 -8.83 2.22 -3.60
N LEU A 14 -8.46 3.45 -3.98
CA LEU A 14 -8.19 4.52 -3.03
C LEU A 14 -9.45 4.89 -2.24
N TYR A 15 -10.59 5.04 -2.93
CA TYR A 15 -11.89 5.24 -2.30
C TYR A 15 -12.23 4.11 -1.33
N SER A 16 -12.01 2.85 -1.73
CA SER A 16 -12.34 1.71 -0.88
C SER A 16 -11.52 1.70 0.41
N GLN A 17 -10.25 2.09 0.35
CA GLN A 17 -9.39 2.21 1.54
C GLN A 17 -9.85 3.37 2.45
N ILE A 18 -10.09 4.56 1.89
CA ILE A 18 -10.51 5.76 2.65
C ILE A 18 -11.87 5.53 3.33
N LYS A 19 -12.78 4.81 2.67
CA LYS A 19 -14.13 4.53 3.17
C LYS A 19 -14.25 3.17 3.87
N GLN A 20 -13.14 2.46 4.06
CA GLN A 20 -13.09 1.16 4.74
C GLN A 20 -14.15 0.19 4.19
N LYS A 21 -14.16 0.01 2.86
CA LYS A 21 -15.12 -0.85 2.16
C LYS A 21 -14.65 -2.30 2.17
N ASP A 22 -15.50 -3.21 2.64
CA ASP A 22 -15.12 -4.61 2.89
C ASP A 22 -15.39 -5.58 1.72
N SER A 23 -16.09 -5.14 0.67
CA SER A 23 -16.38 -5.99 -0.48
C SER A 23 -16.54 -5.22 -1.78
N LEU A 24 -16.32 -5.89 -2.93
CA LEU A 24 -16.55 -5.30 -4.25
C LEU A 24 -17.99 -4.76 -4.40
N ARG A 25 -18.97 -5.40 -3.75
CA ARG A 25 -20.38 -4.96 -3.74
C ARG A 25 -20.56 -3.66 -2.98
N ASP A 26 -19.92 -3.55 -1.81
CA ASP A 26 -20.01 -2.33 -1.01
C ASP A 26 -19.25 -1.16 -1.67
N ILE A 27 -18.15 -1.44 -2.36
CA ILE A 27 -17.42 -0.46 -3.19
C ILE A 27 -18.34 0.09 -4.29
N GLU A 28 -18.91 -0.81 -5.11
CA GLU A 28 -19.80 -0.45 -6.22
C GLU A 28 -21.03 0.32 -5.73
N ALA A 29 -21.75 -0.22 -4.75
CA ALA A 29 -22.95 0.42 -4.20
C ALA A 29 -22.62 1.81 -3.64
N GLY A 30 -21.54 1.94 -2.87
CA GLY A 30 -21.11 3.21 -2.30
C GLY A 30 -20.77 4.25 -3.36
N LEU A 31 -20.02 3.88 -4.42
CA LEU A 31 -19.68 4.80 -5.50
C LEU A 31 -20.91 5.19 -6.32
N MET A 32 -21.85 4.27 -6.56
CA MET A 32 -23.07 4.54 -7.33
C MET A 32 -23.94 5.63 -6.70
N THR A 33 -23.93 5.76 -5.36
CA THR A 33 -24.67 6.84 -4.67
C THR A 33 -24.20 8.25 -5.05
N GLN A 34 -22.97 8.39 -5.53
CA GLN A 34 -22.36 9.66 -5.95
C GLN A 34 -22.03 9.68 -7.45
N SER A 35 -22.74 8.87 -8.25
CA SER A 35 -22.50 8.72 -9.70
C SER A 35 -22.52 10.04 -10.48
N THR A 36 -23.32 11.01 -10.05
CA THR A 36 -23.39 12.35 -10.66
C THR A 36 -22.10 13.16 -10.51
N ARG A 37 -21.23 12.82 -9.55
CA ARG A 37 -19.96 13.53 -9.26
C ARG A 37 -18.73 12.84 -9.83
N TRP A 38 -18.90 11.67 -10.45
CA TRP A 38 -17.80 10.84 -10.95
C TRP A 38 -16.87 11.55 -11.93
N TYR A 39 -17.40 12.45 -12.74
CA TYR A 39 -16.61 13.17 -13.74
C TYR A 39 -15.49 14.03 -13.12
N HIS A 40 -15.66 14.54 -11.89
CA HIS A 40 -14.63 15.33 -11.20
C HIS A 40 -13.36 14.52 -10.87
N ILE A 41 -13.49 13.20 -10.75
CA ILE A 41 -12.39 12.29 -10.40
C ILE A 41 -12.04 11.33 -11.54
N GLY A 42 -12.62 11.54 -12.73
CA GLY A 42 -12.34 10.73 -13.93
C GLY A 42 -12.98 9.34 -13.94
N LEU A 43 -14.00 9.10 -13.12
CA LEU A 43 -14.79 7.87 -13.14
C LEU A 43 -15.90 7.96 -14.18
N THR A 44 -16.18 6.86 -14.89
CA THR A 44 -17.24 6.82 -15.91
C THR A 44 -18.19 5.63 -15.76
N SER A 45 -17.68 4.46 -15.37
CA SER A 45 -18.47 3.25 -15.10
C SER A 45 -17.68 2.35 -14.17
N ILE A 46 -18.34 1.85 -13.12
CA ILE A 46 -17.75 0.86 -12.22
C ILE A 46 -18.73 -0.28 -12.11
N HIS A 47 -18.25 -1.47 -12.45
CA HIS A 47 -18.97 -2.72 -12.23
C HIS A 47 -18.11 -3.65 -11.39
N ARG A 48 -18.73 -4.38 -10.47
CA ARG A 48 -18.06 -5.38 -9.64
C ARG A 48 -17.22 -6.38 -10.45
N SER A 49 -17.78 -6.94 -11.51
CA SER A 49 -17.09 -7.92 -12.36
C SER A 49 -15.86 -7.30 -13.01
N THR A 50 -16.00 -6.11 -13.58
CA THR A 50 -14.90 -5.37 -14.20
C THR A 50 -13.79 -5.02 -13.20
N LEU A 51 -14.14 -4.61 -11.98
CA LEU A 51 -13.16 -4.35 -10.91
C LEU A 51 -12.45 -5.64 -10.49
N SER A 52 -13.18 -6.74 -10.33
CA SER A 52 -12.60 -8.06 -10.02
C SER A 52 -11.63 -8.51 -11.10
N ASP A 53 -12.02 -8.41 -12.37
CA ASP A 53 -11.18 -8.78 -13.51
C ASP A 53 -9.92 -7.92 -13.58
N ALA A 54 -10.04 -6.61 -13.35
CA ALA A 54 -8.91 -5.70 -13.32
C ALA A 54 -7.92 -6.03 -12.19
N ASN A 55 -8.42 -6.35 -10.99
CA ASN A 55 -7.58 -6.74 -9.85
C ASN A 55 -6.86 -8.07 -10.07
N ASN A 56 -7.48 -9.01 -10.80
CA ASN A 56 -6.87 -10.31 -11.08
C ASN A 56 -5.85 -10.26 -12.23
N LYS A 57 -6.07 -9.41 -13.24
CA LYS A 57 -5.29 -9.43 -14.49
C LYS A 57 -4.17 -8.40 -14.55
N ARG A 58 -4.28 -7.29 -13.80
CA ARG A 58 -3.30 -6.20 -13.89
C ARG A 58 -2.21 -6.37 -12.87
N ASP A 59 -1.00 -6.14 -13.33
CA ASP A 59 0.17 -6.14 -12.47
C ASP A 59 0.12 -4.95 -11.49
N HIS A 60 0.50 -5.20 -10.24
CA HIS A 60 0.49 -4.19 -9.19
C HIS A 60 1.66 -3.20 -9.28
N SER A 61 2.65 -3.46 -10.15
CA SER A 61 3.88 -2.67 -10.28
C SER A 61 3.60 -1.21 -10.61
N ILE A 62 2.56 -0.92 -11.39
CA ILE A 62 2.15 0.47 -11.68
C ILE A 62 1.78 1.26 -10.41
N PHE A 63 1.11 0.62 -9.44
CA PHE A 63 0.76 1.28 -8.18
C PHE A 63 1.97 1.39 -7.25
N LYS A 64 2.89 0.41 -7.29
CA LYS A 64 4.18 0.47 -6.59
C LYS A 64 5.02 1.64 -7.11
N GLU A 65 5.17 1.77 -8.42
CA GLU A 65 5.90 2.86 -9.06
C GLU A 65 5.25 4.21 -8.75
N LEU A 66 3.91 4.31 -8.82
CA LEU A 66 3.19 5.51 -8.43
C LEU A 66 3.48 5.91 -6.97
N PHE A 67 3.46 4.95 -6.04
CA PHE A 67 3.79 5.19 -4.64
C PHE A 67 5.21 5.75 -4.49
N TYR A 68 6.23 5.10 -5.09
CA TYR A 68 7.61 5.57 -4.97
C TYR A 68 7.85 6.92 -5.67
N HIS A 69 7.15 7.19 -6.76
CA HIS A 69 7.19 8.48 -7.44
C HIS A 69 6.60 9.61 -6.58
N LEU A 70 5.46 9.37 -5.94
CA LEU A 70 4.86 10.31 -5.00
C LEU A 70 5.74 10.50 -3.77
N LEU A 71 6.30 9.41 -3.24
CA LEU A 71 7.22 9.46 -2.11
C LEU A 71 8.45 10.31 -2.42
N SER A 72 9.03 10.16 -3.61
CA SER A 72 10.16 10.99 -4.06
C SER A 72 9.81 12.48 -4.03
N ARG A 73 8.65 12.86 -4.58
CA ARG A 73 8.18 14.25 -4.56
C ARG A 73 7.94 14.75 -3.14
N CYS A 74 7.36 13.93 -2.27
CA CYS A 74 7.14 14.30 -0.87
C CYS A 74 8.47 14.55 -0.17
N ARG A 75 9.49 13.70 -0.38
CA ARG A 75 10.81 13.87 0.21
C ARG A 75 11.43 15.24 -0.11
N ASP A 76 11.31 15.70 -1.36
CA ASP A 76 11.84 17.00 -1.79
C ASP A 76 11.14 18.19 -1.13
N LEU A 77 9.86 18.03 -0.77
CA LEU A 77 9.05 19.08 -0.15
C LEU A 77 9.14 19.12 1.37
N THR A 78 9.70 18.08 1.98
CA THR A 78 9.56 17.88 3.42
C THR A 78 10.69 18.56 4.19
N PRO A 79 10.39 19.32 5.26
CA PRO A 79 11.42 19.96 6.06
C PRO A 79 12.33 18.94 6.73
N LYS A 80 13.55 19.37 7.08
CA LYS A 80 14.47 18.55 7.88
C LYS A 80 13.98 18.44 9.33
N HIS A 81 14.39 17.37 10.02
CA HIS A 81 14.13 17.21 11.45
C HIS A 81 14.71 18.35 12.29
N LYS A 82 14.07 18.59 13.44
CA LYS A 82 14.56 19.46 14.52
C LYS A 82 15.24 18.70 15.65
N PHE A 83 15.61 17.43 15.45
CA PHE A 83 16.28 16.66 16.51
C PHE A 83 17.62 17.31 16.87
N ARG A 84 18.01 17.20 18.15
CA ARG A 84 19.28 17.74 18.65
C ARG A 84 20.49 17.03 18.05
N PHE A 85 20.34 15.77 17.65
CA PHE A 85 21.37 14.99 16.97
C PHE A 85 21.31 15.18 15.46
N LYS A 86 22.45 15.02 14.77
CA LYS A 86 22.57 15.22 13.32
C LYS A 86 22.18 14.00 12.48
N ASN A 87 22.22 12.82 13.07
CA ASN A 87 21.97 11.55 12.38
C ASN A 87 20.48 11.41 11.99
N PRO A 88 20.15 10.69 10.92
CA PRO A 88 18.77 10.31 10.64
C PRO A 88 18.21 9.44 11.76
N LEU A 89 16.92 9.60 12.05
CA LEU A 89 16.20 8.69 12.93
C LEU A 89 15.20 7.92 12.09
N TYR A 90 15.37 6.61 12.06
CA TYR A 90 14.42 5.71 11.43
C TYR A 90 13.76 4.82 12.48
N THR A 91 12.51 4.44 12.22
CA THR A 91 11.85 3.37 12.98
C THR A 91 11.32 2.36 11.99
N ILE A 92 11.49 1.07 12.29
CA ILE A 92 10.81 0.01 11.58
C ILE A 92 9.57 -0.38 12.35
N ASP A 93 8.45 -0.47 11.64
CA ASP A 93 7.23 -1.06 12.17
C ASP A 93 6.65 -2.01 11.11
N ALA A 94 5.81 -2.93 11.53
CA ALA A 94 5.18 -3.86 10.62
C ALA A 94 3.72 -4.13 10.95
N ALA A 95 2.89 -4.10 9.90
CA ALA A 95 1.48 -4.41 9.98
C ALA A 95 1.18 -5.74 9.28
N THR A 96 0.31 -6.56 9.86
CA THR A 96 -0.17 -7.80 9.25
C THR A 96 -1.58 -7.62 8.75
N VAL A 97 -1.81 -7.97 7.49
CA VAL A 97 -3.14 -8.04 6.87
C VAL A 97 -3.57 -9.50 6.85
N ASP A 98 -4.64 -9.81 7.57
CA ASP A 98 -5.23 -11.15 7.59
C ASP A 98 -5.89 -11.45 6.23
N LEU A 99 -5.59 -12.62 5.68
CA LEU A 99 -6.13 -13.08 4.40
C LEU A 99 -6.81 -14.44 4.56
N CYS A 100 -7.80 -14.68 3.71
CA CYS A 100 -8.41 -15.99 3.59
C CYS A 100 -7.42 -16.95 2.90
N LEU A 101 -6.94 -17.97 3.63
CA LEU A 101 -5.92 -18.89 3.11
C LEU A 101 -6.38 -19.67 1.86
N THR A 102 -7.68 -19.96 1.74
CA THR A 102 -8.24 -20.65 0.58
C THR A 102 -8.22 -19.77 -0.68
N ALA A 103 -8.44 -18.46 -0.52
CA ALA A 103 -8.36 -17.49 -1.61
C ALA A 103 -6.92 -17.10 -1.96
N PHE A 104 -6.02 -17.10 -0.97
CA PHE A 104 -4.61 -16.73 -1.13
C PHE A 104 -3.68 -17.83 -0.58
N PRO A 105 -3.55 -18.98 -1.27
CA PRO A 105 -2.75 -20.10 -0.77
C PRO A 105 -1.26 -19.78 -0.59
N TRP A 106 -0.74 -18.84 -1.39
CA TRP A 106 0.64 -18.37 -1.33
C TRP A 106 0.96 -17.60 -0.04
N ALA A 107 -0.04 -16.98 0.60
CA ALA A 107 0.15 -16.13 1.77
C ALA A 107 0.02 -16.91 3.09
N LYS A 108 0.59 -18.12 3.19
CA LYS A 108 0.36 -19.00 4.35
C LYS A 108 1.06 -18.52 5.62
N PHE A 109 0.29 -18.00 6.58
CA PHE A 109 0.79 -17.56 7.88
C PHE A 109 0.72 -18.65 8.96
N ARG A 110 -0.43 -19.30 9.14
CA ARG A 110 -0.63 -20.42 10.09
C ARG A 110 -1.35 -21.60 9.42
N LYS A 111 -1.71 -22.65 10.19
CA LYS A 111 -2.45 -23.82 9.67
C LYS A 111 -3.73 -23.43 8.92
N THR A 112 -4.49 -22.48 9.46
CA THR A 112 -5.80 -22.06 8.93
C THR A 112 -5.87 -20.58 8.54
N LYS A 113 -4.79 -19.81 8.72
CA LYS A 113 -4.76 -18.37 8.46
C LYS A 113 -3.79 -18.02 7.33
N GLY A 114 -4.27 -17.27 6.35
CA GLY A 114 -3.44 -16.55 5.41
C GLY A 114 -3.10 -15.18 5.99
N GLY A 115 -1.97 -14.61 5.60
CA GLY A 115 -1.59 -13.28 6.03
C GLY A 115 -0.38 -12.78 5.25
N VAL A 116 -0.40 -11.49 4.99
CA VAL A 116 0.72 -10.74 4.41
C VAL A 116 1.21 -9.76 5.46
N LYS A 117 2.52 -9.64 5.59
CA LYS A 117 3.14 -8.66 6.48
C LYS A 117 3.80 -7.57 5.67
N MET A 118 3.53 -6.34 6.06
CA MET A 118 4.04 -5.12 5.46
C MET A 118 4.99 -4.46 6.45
N HIS A 119 6.27 -4.43 6.11
CA HIS A 119 7.33 -3.81 6.90
C HIS A 119 7.58 -2.41 6.35
N CYS A 120 7.45 -1.39 7.20
CA CYS A 120 7.64 0.00 6.85
C CYS A 120 8.83 0.56 7.63
N LEU A 121 9.86 1.00 6.91
CA LEU A 121 10.87 1.87 7.49
C LEU A 121 10.35 3.30 7.42
N TYR A 122 10.26 3.97 8.56
CA TYR A 122 9.74 5.32 8.68
C TYR A 122 10.86 6.31 8.98
N ASP A 123 10.96 7.37 8.18
CA ASP A 123 11.90 8.47 8.39
C ASP A 123 11.24 9.60 9.19
N HIS A 124 11.72 9.79 10.41
CA HIS A 124 11.23 10.81 11.33
C HIS A 124 11.63 12.22 10.93
N ARG A 125 12.53 12.39 9.97
CA ARG A 125 12.88 13.72 9.46
C ARG A 125 11.72 14.40 8.80
N GLY A 126 11.03 13.64 7.97
CA GLY A 126 9.92 14.11 7.18
C GLY A 126 8.58 13.53 7.54
N ALA A 127 8.53 12.65 8.54
CA ALA A 127 7.33 11.87 8.83
C ALA A 127 6.86 11.05 7.60
N LEU A 128 7.81 10.50 6.84
CA LEU A 128 7.57 9.80 5.58
C LEU A 128 7.97 8.32 5.66
N PRO A 129 7.27 7.41 4.97
CA PRO A 129 7.79 6.07 4.73
C PRO A 129 9.04 6.16 3.85
N SER A 130 10.06 5.36 4.15
CA SER A 130 11.32 5.31 3.41
C SER A 130 11.50 4.06 2.57
N LEU A 131 11.03 2.93 3.09
CA LEU A 131 10.98 1.66 2.39
C LEU A 131 9.74 0.90 2.82
N LEU A 132 9.08 0.25 1.86
CA LEU A 132 7.98 -0.66 2.12
C LEU A 132 8.30 -2.03 1.53
N VAL A 133 8.35 -3.06 2.39
CA VAL A 133 8.60 -4.44 2.01
C VAL A 133 7.38 -5.27 2.37
N ILE A 134 6.83 -6.00 1.39
CA ILE A 134 5.62 -6.81 1.56
C ILE A 134 6.00 -8.29 1.37
N ASN A 135 5.88 -9.06 2.45
CA ASN A 135 6.25 -10.47 2.49
C ASN A 135 5.09 -11.33 3.03
N ASP A 136 5.29 -12.65 3.06
CA ASP A 136 4.39 -13.53 3.81
C ASP A 136 4.34 -13.14 5.30
N GLY A 137 3.23 -13.52 5.95
CA GLY A 137 2.98 -13.16 7.35
C GLY A 137 4.04 -13.64 8.35
N LYS A 138 4.90 -14.60 8.00
CA LYS A 138 5.86 -15.23 8.94
C LYS A 138 7.18 -14.50 9.02
N THR A 139 7.45 -13.58 8.10
CA THR A 139 8.74 -12.92 8.03
C THR A 139 8.94 -11.99 9.23
N SER A 140 10.06 -12.15 9.93
CA SER A 140 10.41 -11.31 11.09
C SER A 140 11.01 -9.98 10.65
N ASP A 141 10.76 -8.92 11.41
CA ASP A 141 11.25 -7.57 11.12
C ASP A 141 12.79 -7.52 11.12
N ILE A 142 13.42 -8.23 12.07
CA ILE A 142 14.89 -8.36 12.15
C ILE A 142 15.46 -9.01 10.88
N ARG A 143 14.74 -9.98 10.32
CA ARG A 143 15.17 -10.67 9.10
C ARG A 143 15.11 -9.72 7.91
N ILE A 144 14.03 -8.96 7.78
CA ILE A 144 13.91 -7.92 6.77
C ILE A 144 15.06 -6.92 6.88
N VAL A 145 15.35 -6.42 8.09
CA VAL A 145 16.46 -5.49 8.38
C VAL A 145 17.81 -6.01 7.91
N LYS A 146 18.07 -7.31 8.05
CA LYS A 146 19.33 -7.92 7.64
C LYS A 146 19.42 -8.21 6.14
N GLU A 147 18.29 -8.54 5.51
CA GLU A 147 18.25 -8.98 4.11
C GLU A 147 18.10 -7.82 3.11
N ASN A 148 17.64 -6.65 3.56
CA ASN A 148 17.46 -5.49 2.70
C ASN A 148 18.54 -4.45 2.99
N ASP A 149 18.99 -3.77 1.94
CA ASP A 149 19.93 -2.66 2.03
C ASP A 149 19.21 -1.42 2.55
N PHE A 150 19.03 -1.38 3.88
CA PHE A 150 18.48 -0.21 4.53
C PHE A 150 19.54 0.89 4.58
N PRO A 151 19.15 2.17 4.41
CA PRO A 151 20.06 3.31 4.49
C PRO A 151 20.44 3.62 5.96
N LEU A 152 20.86 2.60 6.70
CA LEU A 152 21.35 2.70 8.06
C LEU A 152 22.82 3.12 8.00
N LEU A 153 23.19 4.06 8.86
CA LEU A 153 24.61 4.37 9.07
C LEU A 153 25.29 3.18 9.74
N PRO A 154 26.57 2.89 9.45
CA PRO A 154 27.30 1.75 10.03
C PRO A 154 27.24 1.66 11.57
N ASP A 155 27.16 2.80 12.25
CA ASP A 155 27.09 2.90 13.72
C ASP A 155 25.65 3.00 14.26
N SER A 156 24.63 2.68 13.43
CA SER A 156 23.24 2.71 13.87
C SER A 156 22.99 1.55 14.84
N ILE A 157 22.45 1.87 16.01
CA ILE A 157 22.04 0.87 17.00
C ILE A 157 20.70 0.27 16.53
N PRO A 158 20.59 -1.07 16.38
CA PRO A 158 19.35 -1.75 16.02
C PRO A 158 18.24 -1.62 17.07
#